data_AF-A0A2D8YAQ7-F1
#
_entry.id   AF-A0A2D8YAQ7-F1
#
_cell.length_a   1.000
_cell.length_b   1.000
_cell.length_c   1.000
_cell.angle_alpha   90.00
_cell.angle_beta   90.00
_cell.angle_gamma   90.00
#
_symmetry.space_group_name_H-M   'P 1'
#
loop_
_entity.id
_entity.type
_entity.pdbx_description
1 polymer ?
#
loop_
_entity_poly.entity_id
_entity_poly.type
_entity_poly.pdbx_seq_one_letter_code
_entity_poly.pdbx_strand_id
1 'polypeptide(L)'
;MLACYTDRLSLRPGESFALHISVENGPCRLEIARVGLNRETVLTMEDIEAGHHPVPPHADRDGCGWPAALEVTAGEDWRSGYYDILLTDAAGEQTHHFVCIKPKAGTTGSKAVLVL
;
A
#
# COMPACT_ATOMS: atom_id res chain seq x y z
N MET A 1 12.58 -0.78 13.75
CA MET A 1 12.44 -0.29 12.35
C MET A 1 11.10 -0.76 11.82
N LEU A 2 10.35 0.12 11.15
CA LEU A 2 9.10 -0.20 10.46
C LEU A 2 9.16 0.29 9.01
N ALA A 3 9.01 -0.61 8.05
CA ALA A 3 9.01 -0.28 6.63
C ALA A 3 8.09 -1.22 5.85
N CYS A 4 7.49 -0.72 4.77
CA CYS A 4 6.72 -1.53 3.84
C CYS A 4 6.82 -1.04 2.40
N TYR A 5 6.53 -1.92 1.45
CA TYR A 5 6.38 -1.60 0.04
C TYR A 5 5.45 -2.60 -0.65
N THR A 6 4.96 -2.25 -1.84
CA THR A 6 4.09 -3.11 -2.65
C THR A 6 4.79 -3.65 -3.88
N ASP A 7 4.35 -4.80 -4.39
CA ASP A 7 4.85 -5.39 -5.65
C ASP A 7 4.52 -4.53 -6.89
N ARG A 8 3.53 -3.64 -6.75
CA ARG A 8 3.09 -2.69 -7.78
C ARG A 8 2.57 -1.40 -7.17
N LEU A 9 2.74 -0.30 -7.89
CA LEU A 9 2.27 1.03 -7.48
C LEU A 9 0.89 1.38 -8.06
N SER A 10 0.34 0.57 -8.96
CA SER A 10 -0.95 0.87 -9.55
C SER A 10 -1.71 -0.37 -9.99
N LEU A 11 -3.02 -0.32 -9.81
CA LEU A 11 -3.93 -1.43 -10.09
C LEU A 11 -5.33 -0.90 -10.42
N ARG A 12 -6.21 -1.75 -10.93
CA ARG A 12 -7.63 -1.46 -11.16
C ARG A 12 -8.48 -2.03 -10.02
N PRO A 13 -9.73 -1.57 -9.86
CA PRO A 13 -10.71 -2.24 -9.00
C PRO A 13 -10.78 -3.73 -9.33
N GLY A 14 -10.81 -4.57 -8.29
CA GLY A 14 -10.81 -6.04 -8.39
C GLY A 14 -9.43 -6.69 -8.54
N GLU A 15 -8.36 -5.94 -8.82
CA GLU A 15 -6.99 -6.46 -8.83
C GLU A 15 -6.39 -6.49 -7.41
N SER A 16 -5.37 -7.32 -7.21
CA SER A 16 -4.62 -7.42 -5.95
C SER A 16 -3.20 -6.85 -6.06
N PHE A 17 -2.65 -6.47 -4.91
CA PHE A 17 -1.21 -6.23 -4.71
C PHE A 17 -0.73 -6.98 -3.46
N ALA A 18 0.54 -7.36 -3.46
CA ALA A 18 1.21 -7.90 -2.28
C ALA A 18 1.84 -6.77 -1.48
N LEU A 19 1.65 -6.78 -0.16
CA LEU A 19 2.30 -5.87 0.77
C LEU A 19 3.44 -6.61 1.47
N HIS A 20 4.65 -6.08 1.33
CA HIS A 20 5.86 -6.57 1.97
C HIS A 20 6.15 -5.69 3.18
N ILE A 21 6.36 -6.29 4.35
CA ILE A 21 6.53 -5.58 5.62
C ILE A 21 7.80 -6.08 6.30
N SER A 22 8.60 -5.16 6.83
CA SER A 22 9.64 -5.44 7.82
C SER A 22 9.34 -4.66 9.08
N VAL A 23 9.23 -5.36 10.21
CA VAL A 23 8.88 -4.77 11.51
C VAL A 23 9.66 -5.43 12.65
N GLU A 24 10.13 -4.61 13.60
CA GLU A 24 10.75 -5.10 14.84
C GLU A 24 9.71 -5.35 15.96
N ASN A 25 8.72 -4.46 16.10
CA ASN A 25 7.70 -4.53 17.16
C ASN A 25 6.32 -4.88 16.59
N GLY A 26 6.13 -6.13 16.13
CA GLY A 26 4.81 -6.62 15.71
C GLY A 26 3.84 -6.88 16.87
N PRO A 27 2.55 -7.13 16.58
CA PRO A 27 1.91 -7.08 15.27
C PRO A 27 1.63 -5.65 14.80
N CYS A 28 1.27 -5.49 13.53
CA CYS A 28 0.95 -4.18 12.94
C CYS A 28 -0.55 -3.97 12.71
N ARG A 29 -0.97 -2.71 12.73
CA ARG A 29 -2.27 -2.23 12.24
C ARG A 29 -2.09 -1.56 10.89
N LEU A 30 -2.87 -1.96 9.90
CA LEU A 30 -2.93 -1.38 8.57
C LEU A 30 -4.21 -0.56 8.39
N GLU A 31 -4.06 0.63 7.84
CA GLU A 31 -5.16 1.46 7.36
C GLU A 31 -4.90 1.85 5.90
N ILE A 32 -5.88 1.63 5.02
CA ILE A 32 -5.84 2.13 3.64
C ILE A 32 -6.91 3.18 3.47
N ALA A 33 -6.51 4.38 3.03
CA ALA A 33 -7.40 5.50 2.82
C ALA A 33 -7.24 6.10 1.42
N ARG A 34 -8.37 6.34 0.75
CA ARG A 34 -8.38 7.15 -0.46
C ARG A 34 -8.14 8.60 -0.10
N VAL A 35 -7.14 9.23 -0.70
CA VAL A 35 -6.84 10.65 -0.49
C VAL A 35 -7.33 11.43 -1.71
N GLY A 36 -8.42 12.19 -1.53
CA GLY A 36 -8.95 13.11 -2.52
C GLY A 36 -9.21 14.48 -1.90
N LEU A 37 -10.40 15.05 -2.16
CA LEU A 37 -10.85 16.24 -1.42
C LEU A 37 -10.92 15.96 0.09
N ASN A 38 -11.41 14.77 0.44
CA ASN A 38 -11.39 14.24 1.79
C ASN A 38 -10.54 12.98 1.83
N ARG A 39 -9.98 12.68 3.01
CA ARG A 39 -9.37 11.39 3.31
C ARG A 39 -10.47 10.43 3.75
N GLU A 40 -10.63 9.32 3.04
CA GLU A 40 -11.66 8.34 3.29
C GLU A 40 -11.02 6.97 3.53
N THR A 41 -11.05 6.47 4.77
CA THR A 41 -10.58 5.12 5.10
C THR A 41 -11.49 4.08 4.45
N VAL A 42 -10.91 3.21 3.63
CA VAL A 42 -11.62 2.16 2.86
C VAL A 42 -11.34 0.75 3.38
N LEU A 43 -10.23 0.56 4.09
CA LEU A 43 -9.86 -0.72 4.69
C LEU A 43 -9.10 -0.48 5.99
N THR A 44 -9.35 -1.35 6.97
CA THR A 44 -8.55 -1.46 8.19
C THR A 44 -8.33 -2.93 8.49
N MET A 45 -7.11 -3.29 8.85
CA MET A 45 -6.74 -4.63 9.27
C MET A 45 -5.88 -4.51 10.54
N GLU A 46 -6.19 -5.35 11.52
CA GLU A 46 -5.48 -5.42 12.80
C GLU A 46 -4.64 -6.69 12.84
N ASP A 47 -3.76 -6.79 13.84
CA ASP A 47 -3.01 -8.01 14.17
C ASP A 47 -2.24 -8.63 12.99
N ILE A 48 -1.66 -7.78 12.12
CA ILE A 48 -0.84 -8.25 11.00
C ILE A 48 0.52 -8.70 11.51
N GLU A 49 0.76 -10.01 11.42
CA GLU A 49 2.03 -10.64 11.73
C GLU A 49 3.01 -10.48 10.55
N ALA A 50 4.20 -9.94 10.83
CA ALA A 50 5.29 -9.83 9.88
C ALA A 50 6.64 -9.93 10.61
N GLY A 51 7.67 -10.40 9.89
CA GLY A 51 9.01 -10.55 10.46
C GLY A 51 9.86 -9.28 10.35
N HIS A 52 10.93 -9.23 11.13
CA HIS A 52 12.02 -8.29 10.88
C HIS A 52 12.89 -8.81 9.73
N HIS A 53 13.00 -8.01 8.67
CA HIS A 53 13.83 -8.29 7.51
C HIS A 53 14.81 -7.12 7.31
N PRO A 54 16.13 -7.35 7.44
CA PRO A 54 17.11 -6.30 7.21
C PRO A 54 17.06 -5.82 5.76
N VAL A 55 17.32 -4.52 5.55
CA VAL A 55 17.45 -3.94 4.21
C VAL A 55 18.74 -4.51 3.57
N PRO A 56 18.65 -5.19 2.40
CA PRO A 56 19.85 -5.72 1.76
C PRO A 56 20.70 -4.59 1.14
N PRO A 57 21.99 -4.83 0.90
CA PRO A 57 22.79 -3.95 0.05
C PRO A 57 22.14 -3.79 -1.34
N HIS A 58 22.23 -2.60 -1.92
CA HIS A 58 21.70 -2.29 -3.27
C HIS A 58 20.18 -2.43 -3.42
N ALA A 59 19.42 -2.32 -2.33
CA ALA A 59 17.95 -2.35 -2.36
C ALA A 59 17.34 -1.29 -3.32
N ASP A 60 18.04 -0.19 -3.57
CA ASP A 60 17.68 0.85 -4.53
C ASP A 60 17.68 0.37 -5.99
N ARG A 61 18.45 -0.67 -6.29
CA ARG A 61 18.61 -1.24 -7.63
C ARG A 61 17.85 -2.53 -7.81
N ASP A 62 17.97 -3.43 -6.84
CA ASP A 62 17.52 -4.82 -6.95
C ASP A 62 16.19 -5.05 -6.19
N GLY A 63 15.78 -4.07 -5.38
CA GLY A 63 14.68 -4.20 -4.44
C GLY A 63 15.07 -4.91 -3.14
N CYS A 64 14.20 -4.85 -2.13
CA CYS A 64 14.47 -5.48 -0.84
C CYS A 64 14.30 -7.00 -0.85
N GLY A 65 13.47 -7.55 -1.75
CA GLY A 65 13.22 -9.00 -1.84
C GLY A 65 12.59 -9.61 -0.59
N TRP A 66 11.92 -8.82 0.25
CA TRP A 66 11.23 -9.32 1.44
C TRP A 66 10.06 -10.22 1.06
N PRO A 67 9.67 -11.22 1.89
CA PRO A 67 8.48 -12.02 1.64
C PRO A 67 7.22 -11.14 1.68
N ALA A 68 6.18 -11.54 0.96
CA ALA A 68 4.88 -10.90 1.08
C ALA A 68 4.30 -11.22 2.47
N ALA A 69 3.91 -10.19 3.21
CA ALA A 69 3.26 -10.34 4.51
C ALA A 69 1.76 -10.60 4.35
N LEU A 70 1.12 -9.94 3.37
CA LEU A 70 -0.27 -10.17 3.00
C LEU A 70 -0.55 -9.74 1.55
N GLU A 71 -1.68 -10.20 1.02
CA GLU A 71 -2.25 -9.72 -0.23
C GLU A 71 -3.50 -8.89 0.06
N VAL A 72 -3.64 -7.76 -0.64
CA VAL A 72 -4.80 -6.88 -0.54
C VAL A 72 -5.44 -6.73 -1.91
N THR A 73 -6.73 -7.01 -2.00
CA THR A 73 -7.54 -6.78 -3.20
C THR A 73 -8.19 -5.41 -3.14
N ALA A 74 -8.01 -4.59 -4.18
CA ALA A 74 -8.76 -3.34 -4.31
C ALA A 74 -10.24 -3.65 -4.54
N GLY A 75 -11.11 -3.11 -3.69
CA GLY A 75 -12.56 -3.30 -3.82
C GLY A 75 -13.07 -2.87 -5.20
N GLU A 76 -14.11 -3.53 -5.69
CA GLU A 76 -14.78 -3.18 -6.96
C GLU A 76 -15.34 -1.76 -6.99
N ASP A 77 -15.60 -1.20 -5.82
CA ASP A 77 -16.12 0.14 -5.55
C ASP A 77 -15.02 1.20 -5.31
N TRP A 78 -13.74 0.79 -5.26
CA TRP A 78 -12.63 1.71 -5.07
C TRP A 78 -12.54 2.69 -6.24
N ARG A 79 -12.79 3.96 -5.96
CA ARG A 79 -12.73 5.05 -6.95
C ARG A 79 -11.30 5.29 -7.39
N SER A 80 -11.07 5.66 -8.64
CA SER A 80 -9.73 6.00 -9.11
C SER A 80 -9.08 7.12 -8.28
N GLY A 81 -7.77 7.03 -8.06
CA GLY A 81 -7.01 8.03 -7.32
C GLY A 81 -5.85 7.45 -6.52
N TYR A 82 -5.28 8.27 -5.65
CA TYR A 82 -4.21 7.91 -4.72
C TYR A 82 -4.78 7.31 -3.44
N TYR A 83 -4.19 6.20 -2.99
CA TYR A 83 -4.55 5.52 -1.76
C TYR A 83 -3.31 5.44 -0.87
N ASP A 84 -3.41 6.07 0.29
CA ASP A 84 -2.41 6.03 1.37
C ASP A 84 -2.52 4.70 2.11
N ILE A 85 -1.38 4.04 2.30
CA ILE A 85 -1.22 2.82 3.09
C ILE A 85 -0.45 3.23 4.34
N LEU A 86 -1.15 3.31 5.46
CA LEU A 86 -0.58 3.61 6.77
C LEU A 86 -0.42 2.32 7.55
N LEU A 87 0.81 2.00 7.93
CA LEU A 87 1.12 0.89 8.82
C LEU A 87 1.58 1.46 10.17
N THR A 88 1.02 0.96 11.27
CA THR A 88 1.41 1.31 12.65
C THR A 88 1.86 0.05 13.38
N ASP A 89 3.03 0.06 14.02
CA ASP A 89 3.52 -1.09 14.81
C ASP A 89 3.02 -1.06 16.27
N ALA A 90 3.35 -2.08 17.06
CA ALA A 90 2.93 -2.17 18.46
C ALA A 90 3.58 -1.13 19.38
N ALA A 91 4.68 -0.51 18.96
CA ALA A 91 5.32 0.60 19.66
C ALA A 91 4.71 1.97 19.27
N GLY A 92 3.80 2.00 18.30
CA GLY A 92 3.17 3.21 17.77
C GLY A 92 3.99 3.93 16.69
N GLU A 93 5.07 3.34 16.19
CA GLU A 93 5.78 3.85 15.03
C GLU A 93 4.91 3.72 13.79
N GLN A 94 5.01 4.69 12.88
CA GLN A 94 4.19 4.76 11.68
C GLN A 94 5.06 4.85 10.43
N THR A 95 4.64 4.15 9.38
CA THR A 95 5.22 4.28 8.04
C THR A 95 4.11 4.35 7.00
N HIS A 96 4.41 5.07 5.91
CA HIS A 96 3.48 5.29 4.81
C HIS A 96 4.02 4.68 3.52
N HIS A 97 3.12 4.12 2.73
CA HIS A 97 3.34 3.76 1.34
C HIS A 97 2.06 4.05 0.54
N PHE A 98 2.00 3.70 -0.74
CA PHE A 98 0.81 3.98 -1.54
C PHE A 98 0.58 3.01 -2.69
N VAL A 99 -0.67 3.02 -3.16
CA VAL A 99 -1.05 2.50 -4.47
C VAL A 99 -1.99 3.49 -5.17
N CYS A 100 -1.94 3.51 -6.50
CA CYS A 100 -2.85 4.29 -7.33
C CYS A 100 -3.90 3.39 -7.98
N ILE A 101 -5.17 3.64 -7.68
CA ILE A 101 -6.27 2.96 -8.35
C ILE A 101 -6.57 3.66 -9.68
N LYS A 102 -6.45 2.91 -10.75
CA LYS A 102 -6.80 3.32 -12.11
C LYS A 102 -8.33 3.34 -12.26
N PRO A 103 -8.88 4.12 -13.20
CA PRO A 103 -10.29 4.01 -13.57
C PRO A 103 -10.66 2.56 -13.94
N LYS A 104 -11.90 2.17 -13.64
CA LYS A 104 -12.43 0.88 -14.06
C LYS A 104 -12.28 0.71 -15.57
N ALA A 105 -12.00 -0.50 -16.03
CA ALA A 105 -11.87 -0.77 -17.46
C ALA A 105 -13.14 -0.31 -18.20
N GLY A 106 -12.98 0.34 -19.35
CA GLY A 106 -14.10 0.91 -20.13
C GLY A 106 -14.55 2.31 -19.70
N THR A 107 -14.01 2.88 -18.62
CA THR A 107 -14.25 4.30 -18.29
C THR A 107 -13.46 5.20 -19.24
N THR A 108 -14.11 6.21 -19.85
CA THR A 108 -13.38 7.18 -20.69
C THR A 108 -12.35 7.94 -19.85
N GLY A 109 -11.07 7.87 -20.26
CA GLY A 109 -9.99 8.58 -19.59
C GLY A 109 -10.16 10.10 -19.68
N SER A 110 -9.58 10.81 -18.70
CA SER A 110 -9.54 12.27 -18.76
C SER A 110 -8.77 12.73 -20.00
N LYS A 111 -9.24 13.80 -20.66
CA LYS A 111 -8.53 14.41 -21.80
C LYS A 111 -7.40 15.37 -21.38
N ALA A 112 -7.21 15.54 -20.07
CA ALA A 112 -6.20 16.42 -19.50
C ALA A 112 -5.17 15.60 -18.71
N VAL A 113 -3.88 15.95 -18.89
CA VAL A 113 -2.75 15.41 -18.12
C VAL A 113 -2.21 16.55 -17.26
N LEU A 114 -2.07 16.30 -15.95
CA LEU A 114 -1.31 17.15 -15.05
C LEU A 114 0.12 16.62 -14.99
N VAL A 115 1.09 17.43 -15.40
CA VAL A 115 2.51 17.16 -15.20
C VAL A 115 2.96 18.08 -14.06
N LEU A 116 3.42 17.48 -12.96
CA LEU A 116 3.99 18.18 -11.81
C LEU A 116 5.51 18.28 -11.97
#